data_AF-A0A5P9BHZ4-F1
#
_entry.id   AF-A0A5P9BHZ4-F1
#
_cell.length_a   1.000
_cell.length_b   1.000
_cell.length_c   1.000
_cell.angle_alpha   90.00
_cell.angle_beta   90.00
_cell.angle_gamma   90.00
#
_symmetry.space_group_name_H-M   'P 1'
#
loop_
_entity.id
_entity.type
_entity.pdbx_description
1 polymer ?
#
loop_
_entity_poly.entity_id
_entity_poly.type
_entity_poly.pdbx_seq_one_letter_code
_entity_poly.pdbx_strand_id
1 'polypeptide(L)'
;MSYDRKKRLFAKLVIDQFKTVPNKPKANDFAYAQEHRKLREFSEQLFLASGKKENLSPSDVLLAMHLSADRSDVAPMLSYVAHLAIGSMLGVKSTTFKGKFVCSCCSGIYERKGDSYQCDTCGYLGKVDQYGFPVSLPAKQPVRMKRRQFHQLIKEIKSFGLSMKDTYTLVSFEAKVPLPLVHAGLCTTSTEINRLISGCQTVLNNIPKGSIKG
;
A
#
# COMPACT_ATOMS: atom_id res chain seq x y z
N MET A 1 -3.54 -2.81 -27.43
CA MET A 1 -3.99 -2.98 -26.02
C MET A 1 -3.72 -1.70 -25.22
N SER A 2 -4.65 -1.24 -24.36
CA SER A 2 -4.44 -0.03 -23.56
C SER A 2 -3.39 -0.19 -22.45
N TYR A 3 -2.74 0.91 -22.06
CA TYR A 3 -1.73 0.95 -20.99
C TYR A 3 -2.27 0.42 -19.65
N ASP A 4 -3.52 0.75 -19.33
CA ASP A 4 -4.21 0.24 -18.14
C ASP A 4 -4.46 -1.27 -18.17
N ARG A 5 -4.62 -1.86 -19.35
CA ARG A 5 -4.74 -3.32 -19.47
C ARG A 5 -3.40 -3.99 -19.12
N LYS A 6 -2.27 -3.45 -19.60
CA LYS A 6 -0.94 -4.00 -19.34
C LYS A 6 -0.54 -3.85 -17.87
N LYS A 7 -0.80 -2.69 -17.26
CA LYS A 7 -0.66 -2.47 -15.81
C LYS A 7 -1.48 -3.48 -14.99
N ARG A 8 -2.74 -3.71 -15.36
CA ARG A 8 -3.61 -4.70 -14.70
C ARG A 8 -3.11 -6.13 -14.84
N LEU A 9 -2.54 -6.50 -16.00
CA LEU A 9 -1.94 -7.81 -16.23
C LEU A 9 -0.70 -8.02 -15.37
N PHE A 10 0.17 -7.00 -15.25
CA PHE A 10 1.33 -7.06 -14.37
C PHE A 10 0.94 -7.26 -12.89
N ALA A 11 -0.03 -6.49 -12.40
CA ALA A 11 -0.54 -6.68 -11.03
C ALA A 11 -1.18 -8.07 -10.82
N LYS A 12 -1.90 -8.58 -11.84
CA LYS A 12 -2.47 -9.94 -11.79
C LYS A 12 -1.37 -11.00 -11.67
N LEU A 13 -0.31 -10.88 -12.46
CA LEU A 13 0.83 -11.79 -12.46
C LEU A 13 1.46 -11.90 -11.06
N VAL A 14 1.70 -10.76 -10.40
CA VAL A 14 2.22 -10.74 -9.02
C VAL A 14 1.26 -11.41 -8.03
N ILE A 15 -0.04 -11.11 -8.12
CA ILE A 15 -1.05 -11.68 -7.22
C ILE A 15 -1.15 -13.20 -7.42
N ASP A 16 -1.16 -13.67 -8.65
CA ASP A 16 -1.24 -15.10 -8.95
C ASP A 16 0.02 -15.83 -8.47
N GLN A 17 1.19 -15.20 -8.61
CA GLN A 17 2.44 -15.70 -8.04
C GLN A 17 2.44 -15.71 -6.51
N PHE A 18 1.85 -14.71 -5.84
CA PHE A 18 1.67 -14.69 -4.40
C PHE A 18 0.75 -15.81 -3.91
N LYS A 19 -0.28 -16.17 -4.70
CA LYS A 19 -1.13 -17.33 -4.40
C LYS A 19 -0.38 -18.67 -4.50
N THR A 20 0.89 -18.72 -4.85
CA THR A 20 1.66 -19.99 -4.80
C THR A 20 2.42 -20.19 -3.48
N VAL A 21 2.41 -19.19 -2.58
CA VAL A 21 3.13 -19.26 -1.29
C VAL A 21 2.61 -20.45 -0.45
N PRO A 22 3.50 -21.32 0.07
CA PRO A 22 3.13 -22.47 0.88
C PRO A 22 2.60 -22.06 2.27
N ASN A 23 1.87 -22.97 2.94
CA ASN A 23 1.33 -22.79 4.29
C ASN A 23 0.39 -21.58 4.43
N LYS A 24 -0.55 -21.45 3.48
CA LYS A 24 -1.55 -20.38 3.55
C LYS A 24 -2.52 -20.59 4.70
N PRO A 25 -2.87 -19.53 5.45
CA PRO A 25 -4.06 -19.54 6.29
C PRO A 25 -5.30 -19.82 5.43
N LYS A 26 -6.34 -20.40 6.03
CA LYS A 26 -7.65 -20.52 5.37
C LYS A 26 -8.09 -19.13 4.93
N ALA A 27 -8.29 -18.94 3.62
CA ALA A 27 -8.74 -17.67 3.09
C ALA A 27 -10.11 -17.34 3.69
N ASN A 28 -10.25 -16.16 4.30
CA ASN A 28 -11.58 -15.56 4.40
C ASN A 28 -11.94 -15.07 2.99
N ASP A 29 -12.97 -15.69 2.40
CA ASP A 29 -13.46 -15.53 1.02
C ASP A 29 -14.02 -14.13 0.70
N PHE A 30 -13.29 -13.08 1.04
CA PHE A 30 -13.61 -11.74 0.58
C PHE A 30 -12.89 -11.49 -0.74
N ALA A 31 -13.67 -11.24 -1.81
CA ALA A 31 -13.19 -10.86 -3.14
C ALA A 31 -12.25 -9.63 -3.16
N TYR A 32 -12.15 -8.92 -2.03
CA TYR A 32 -11.30 -7.77 -1.76
C TYR A 32 -10.50 -7.93 -0.46
N ALA A 33 -9.89 -9.08 -0.23
CA ALA A 33 -8.98 -9.22 0.89
C ALA A 33 -7.88 -8.12 0.82
N GLN A 34 -7.66 -7.43 1.94
CA GLN A 34 -6.83 -6.21 2.02
C GLN A 34 -5.40 -6.45 1.50
N GLU A 35 -4.94 -7.70 1.54
CA GLU A 35 -3.69 -8.22 0.98
C GLU A 35 -3.52 -8.00 -0.54
N HIS A 36 -4.50 -8.38 -1.35
CA HIS A 36 -4.44 -8.26 -2.81
C HIS A 36 -4.46 -6.80 -3.25
N ARG A 37 -5.12 -5.94 -2.45
CA ARG A 37 -5.10 -4.51 -2.67
C ARG A 37 -3.68 -3.97 -2.58
N LYS A 38 -2.94 -4.29 -1.51
CA LYS A 38 -1.58 -3.79 -1.33
C LYS A 38 -0.60 -4.36 -2.35
N LEU A 39 -0.68 -5.66 -2.63
CA LEU A 39 0.15 -6.28 -3.67
C LEU A 39 -0.10 -5.63 -5.04
N ARG A 40 -1.37 -5.38 -5.40
CA ARG A 40 -1.72 -4.64 -6.61
C ARG A 40 -1.11 -3.25 -6.59
N GLU A 41 -1.29 -2.51 -5.51
CA GLU A 41 -0.83 -1.13 -5.34
C GLU A 41 0.69 -1.01 -5.58
N PHE A 42 1.50 -1.82 -4.90
CA PHE A 42 2.95 -1.87 -5.12
C PHE A 42 3.33 -2.38 -6.52
N SER A 43 2.58 -3.32 -7.08
CA SER A 43 2.82 -3.82 -8.45
C SER A 43 2.59 -2.72 -9.48
N GLU A 44 1.53 -1.93 -9.31
CA GLU A 44 1.23 -0.80 -10.18
C GLU A 44 2.32 0.28 -10.06
N GLN A 45 2.83 0.55 -8.85
CA GLN A 45 3.97 1.46 -8.66
C GLN A 45 5.23 0.96 -9.38
N LEU A 46 5.60 -0.32 -9.24
CA LEU A 46 6.75 -0.90 -9.94
C LEU A 46 6.59 -0.82 -11.45
N PHE A 47 5.39 -1.11 -11.97
CA PHE A 47 5.10 -1.01 -13.39
C PHE A 47 5.28 0.41 -13.92
N LEU A 48 4.74 1.41 -13.21
CA LEU A 48 4.90 2.82 -13.56
C LEU A 48 6.36 3.26 -13.50
N ALA A 49 7.08 2.88 -12.43
CA ALA A 49 8.48 3.22 -12.21
C ALA A 49 9.42 2.57 -13.25
N SER A 50 9.03 1.45 -13.86
CA SER A 50 9.80 0.84 -14.95
C SER A 50 9.86 1.71 -16.20
N GLY A 51 8.91 2.66 -16.38
CA GLY A 51 8.77 3.47 -17.59
C GLY A 51 8.39 2.67 -18.84
N LYS A 52 8.32 1.34 -18.76
CA LYS A 52 8.02 0.46 -19.90
C LYS A 52 6.53 0.21 -20.02
N LYS A 53 6.05 0.22 -21.26
CA LYS A 53 4.65 -0.08 -21.57
C LYS A 53 4.42 -1.57 -21.76
N GLU A 54 5.43 -2.36 -22.12
CA GLU A 54 5.34 -3.82 -22.35
C GLU A 54 6.69 -4.52 -22.19
N ASN A 55 6.65 -5.86 -22.18
CA ASN A 55 7.83 -6.72 -22.17
C ASN A 55 8.83 -6.38 -21.06
N LEU A 56 8.32 -6.17 -19.83
CA LEU A 56 9.20 -5.97 -18.67
C LEU A 56 10.04 -7.22 -18.45
N SER A 57 11.36 -7.05 -18.43
CA SER A 57 12.30 -8.07 -18.00
C SER A 57 12.46 -8.06 -16.48
N PRO A 58 13.06 -9.12 -15.89
CA PRO A 58 13.48 -9.10 -14.50
C PRO A 58 14.38 -7.90 -14.14
N SER A 59 15.28 -7.50 -15.04
CA SER A 59 16.18 -6.36 -14.81
C SER A 59 15.44 -5.02 -14.76
N ASP A 60 14.38 -4.85 -15.54
CA ASP A 60 13.53 -3.65 -15.50
C ASP A 60 12.80 -3.53 -14.16
N VAL A 61 12.31 -4.66 -13.64
CA VAL A 61 11.63 -4.72 -12.34
C VAL A 61 12.61 -4.42 -11.20
N LEU A 62 13.84 -4.95 -11.25
CA LEU A 62 14.89 -4.64 -10.28
C LEU A 62 15.24 -3.15 -10.28
N LEU A 63 15.42 -2.55 -11.46
CA LEU A 63 15.69 -1.11 -11.56
C LEU A 63 14.53 -0.28 -10.99
N ALA A 64 13.29 -0.61 -11.37
CA ALA A 64 12.09 0.05 -10.85
C ALA A 64 11.97 -0.07 -9.32
N MET A 65 12.33 -1.24 -8.78
CA MET A 65 12.38 -1.49 -7.34
C MET A 65 13.39 -0.55 -6.68
N HIS A 66 14.64 -0.49 -7.17
CA HIS A 66 15.66 0.40 -6.61
C HIS A 66 15.22 1.86 -6.64
N LEU A 67 14.70 2.34 -7.77
CA LEU A 67 14.19 3.72 -7.91
C LEU A 67 13.04 4.04 -6.94
N SER A 68 12.22 3.04 -6.60
CA SER A 68 11.07 3.21 -5.72
C SER A 68 11.37 2.97 -4.23
N ALA A 69 12.37 2.14 -3.93
CA ALA A 69 12.72 1.71 -2.57
C ALA A 69 13.66 2.70 -1.85
N ASP A 70 14.48 3.45 -2.59
CA ASP A 70 15.57 4.28 -2.06
C ASP A 70 15.12 5.43 -1.13
N ARG A 71 13.80 5.59 -0.90
CA ARG A 71 13.21 6.70 -0.15
C ARG A 71 12.02 6.34 0.72
N SER A 72 11.78 5.05 1.02
CA SER A 72 10.52 4.64 1.63
C SER A 72 10.65 3.68 2.81
N ASP A 73 9.99 4.01 3.92
CA ASP A 73 9.80 3.12 5.07
C ASP A 73 9.13 1.78 4.70
N VAL A 74 8.49 1.69 3.53
CA VAL A 74 7.87 0.46 3.01
C VAL A 74 8.74 -0.27 1.99
N ALA A 75 10.02 0.08 1.84
CA ALA A 75 10.97 -0.58 0.93
C ALA A 75 10.95 -2.11 1.00
N PRO A 76 10.90 -2.77 2.19
CA PRO A 76 10.80 -4.23 2.25
C PRO A 76 9.56 -4.80 1.55
N MET A 77 8.42 -4.10 1.62
CA MET A 77 7.18 -4.51 0.94
C MET A 77 7.34 -4.42 -0.57
N LEU A 78 7.98 -3.34 -1.04
CA LEU A 78 8.21 -3.09 -2.45
C LEU A 78 9.22 -4.08 -3.06
N SER A 79 10.28 -4.41 -2.32
CA SER A 79 11.23 -5.47 -2.70
C SER A 79 10.58 -6.84 -2.79
N TYR A 80 9.69 -7.17 -1.85
CA TYR A 80 8.98 -8.45 -1.92
C TYR A 80 8.08 -8.54 -3.17
N VAL A 81 7.34 -7.48 -3.49
CA VAL A 81 6.49 -7.43 -4.68
C VAL A 81 7.33 -7.54 -5.95
N ALA A 82 8.52 -6.93 -5.99
CA ALA A 82 9.46 -7.09 -7.09
C ALA A 82 9.95 -8.54 -7.22
N HIS A 83 10.29 -9.20 -6.11
CA HIS A 83 10.68 -10.62 -6.12
C HIS A 83 9.54 -11.54 -6.56
N LEU A 84 8.28 -11.23 -6.21
CA LEU A 84 7.13 -11.95 -6.75
C LEU A 84 7.04 -11.77 -8.27
N ALA A 85 7.14 -10.54 -8.79
CA ALA A 85 7.11 -10.30 -10.22
C ALA A 85 8.23 -11.07 -10.97
N ILE A 86 9.46 -10.95 -10.48
CA ILE A 86 10.64 -11.63 -11.05
C ILE A 86 10.49 -13.15 -10.96
N GLY A 87 10.07 -13.68 -9.81
CA GLY A 87 9.84 -15.10 -9.62
C GLY A 87 8.83 -15.67 -10.61
N SER A 88 7.75 -14.92 -10.88
CA SER A 88 6.78 -15.32 -11.89
C SER A 88 7.34 -15.30 -13.32
N MET A 89 8.21 -14.33 -13.66
CA MET A 89 8.88 -14.26 -14.95
C MET A 89 9.89 -15.39 -15.16
N LEU A 90 10.52 -15.86 -14.08
CA LEU A 90 11.57 -16.88 -14.08
C LEU A 90 11.05 -18.30 -13.76
N GLY A 91 9.76 -18.47 -13.45
CA GLY A 91 9.18 -19.76 -13.06
C GLY A 91 9.62 -20.26 -11.67
N VAL A 92 10.06 -19.35 -10.79
CA VAL A 92 10.52 -19.66 -9.43
C VAL A 92 9.35 -19.60 -8.46
N LYS A 93 9.28 -20.52 -7.49
CA LYS A 93 8.23 -20.53 -6.45
C LYS A 93 8.38 -19.35 -5.48
N SER A 94 7.26 -18.81 -5.03
CA SER A 94 7.23 -17.74 -4.03
C SER A 94 7.48 -18.24 -2.61
N THR A 95 8.05 -17.36 -1.80
CA THR A 95 8.22 -17.56 -0.35
C THR A 95 7.33 -16.60 0.44
N THR A 96 7.09 -16.92 1.71
CA THR A 96 6.37 -16.03 2.62
C THR A 96 7.12 -14.71 2.83
N PHE A 97 6.38 -13.61 2.96
CA PHE A 97 6.97 -12.32 3.28
C PHE A 97 7.72 -12.35 4.62
N LYS A 98 8.96 -11.86 4.62
CA LYS A 98 9.82 -11.69 5.81
C LYS A 98 10.48 -10.31 5.78
N GLY A 99 9.70 -9.26 6.01
CA GLY A 99 10.22 -7.89 6.12
C GLY A 99 10.63 -7.52 7.54
N LYS A 100 11.66 -6.69 7.65
CA LYS A 100 11.99 -5.89 8.85
C LYS A 100 11.94 -4.41 8.48
N PHE A 101 11.45 -3.57 9.37
CA PHE A 101 11.29 -2.13 9.12
C PHE A 101 11.97 -1.31 10.21
N VAL A 102 12.51 -0.15 9.88
CA VAL A 102 13.06 0.77 10.88
C VAL A 102 11.92 1.53 11.56
N CYS A 103 11.99 1.63 12.88
CA CYS A 103 11.03 2.35 13.66
C CYS A 103 11.23 3.85 13.54
N SER A 104 10.31 4.54 12.87
CA SER A 104 10.29 6.01 12.81
C SER A 104 10.19 6.70 14.18
N CYS A 105 9.87 5.95 15.24
CA CYS A 105 9.66 6.51 16.57
C CYS A 105 10.91 6.49 17.46
N CYS A 106 11.70 5.42 17.38
CA CYS A 106 12.83 5.13 18.28
C CYS A 106 14.02 4.47 17.57
N SER A 107 14.00 4.38 16.25
CA SER A 107 15.03 3.74 15.41
C SER A 107 15.28 2.25 15.67
N GLY A 108 14.50 1.60 16.56
CA GLY A 108 14.48 0.15 16.70
C GLY A 108 13.97 -0.58 15.46
N ILE A 109 13.91 -1.90 15.52
CA ILE A 109 13.49 -2.75 14.41
C ILE A 109 12.09 -3.32 14.65
N TYR A 110 11.23 -3.17 13.64
CA TYR A 110 9.95 -3.83 13.55
C TYR A 110 10.10 -5.17 12.85
N GLU A 111 9.74 -6.24 13.53
CA GLU A 111 9.69 -7.59 12.97
C GLU A 111 8.39 -8.30 13.33
N ARG A 112 8.06 -9.34 12.56
CA ARG A 112 6.83 -10.10 12.76
C ARG A 112 6.96 -11.01 13.98
N LYS A 113 6.00 -10.90 14.90
CA LYS A 113 5.79 -11.79 16.06
C LYS A 113 4.35 -12.29 16.04
N GLY A 114 4.17 -13.54 15.61
CA GLY A 114 2.84 -14.12 15.39
C GLY A 114 2.02 -13.35 14.35
N ASP A 115 0.86 -12.84 14.78
CA ASP A 115 -0.11 -12.09 13.97
C ASP A 115 0.04 -10.57 14.09
N SER A 116 1.24 -10.10 14.44
CA SER A 116 1.55 -8.67 14.50
C SER A 116 3.00 -8.36 14.13
N TYR A 117 3.25 -7.11 13.76
CA TYR A 117 4.60 -6.53 13.77
C TYR A 117 4.81 -5.81 15.10
N GLN A 118 5.97 -5.99 15.73
CA GLN A 118 6.30 -5.33 16.99
C GLN A 118 7.69 -4.69 16.92
N CYS A 119 7.84 -3.49 17.50
CA CYS A 119 9.17 -2.90 17.71
C CYS A 119 9.88 -3.61 18.86
N ASP A 120 11.12 -3.99 18.66
CA ASP A 120 12.01 -4.45 19.72
C ASP A 120 12.26 -3.41 20.84
N THR A 121 12.36 -2.12 20.50
CA THR A 121 12.71 -1.06 21.46
C THR A 121 11.48 -0.46 22.16
N CYS A 122 10.49 0.02 21.41
CA CYS A 122 9.34 0.73 21.99
C CYS A 122 8.10 -0.13 22.20
N GLY A 123 8.12 -1.41 21.79
CA GLY A 123 7.01 -2.34 21.92
C GLY A 123 5.77 -2.03 21.06
N TYR A 124 5.80 -0.97 20.24
CA TYR A 124 4.64 -0.59 19.43
C TYR A 124 4.26 -1.66 18.41
N LEU A 125 2.95 -1.87 18.29
CA LEU A 125 2.34 -2.91 17.48
C LEU A 125 1.79 -2.38 16.15
N GLY A 126 1.91 -3.22 15.13
CA GLY A 126 1.38 -3.06 13.79
C GLY A 126 0.64 -4.32 13.40
N LYS A 127 -0.36 -4.19 12.53
CA LYS A 127 -1.17 -5.31 12.07
C LYS A 127 -0.55 -5.94 10.83
N VAL A 128 -0.64 -7.26 10.74
CA VAL A 128 -0.44 -7.99 9.49
C VAL A 128 -1.76 -8.48 8.93
N ASP A 129 -1.77 -8.80 7.65
CA ASP A 129 -2.79 -9.66 7.09
C ASP A 129 -2.46 -11.13 7.38
N GLN A 130 -3.35 -12.01 6.92
CA GLN A 130 -3.22 -13.45 7.12
C GLN A 130 -1.92 -14.03 6.53
N TYR A 131 -1.35 -13.41 5.49
CA TYR A 131 -0.10 -13.85 4.86
C TYR A 131 1.15 -13.25 5.49
N GLY A 132 0.99 -12.44 6.54
CA GLY A 132 2.09 -11.73 7.20
C GLY A 132 2.50 -10.44 6.52
N PHE A 133 1.79 -9.99 5.48
CA PHE A 133 2.08 -8.71 4.84
C PHE A 133 1.56 -7.57 5.74
N PRO A 134 2.34 -6.50 5.98
CA PRO A 134 1.93 -5.45 6.91
C PRO A 134 0.66 -4.71 6.43
N VAL A 135 -0.38 -4.73 7.24
CA VAL A 135 -1.58 -3.89 7.06
C VAL A 135 -1.35 -2.50 7.60
N SER A 136 -0.65 -2.38 8.71
CA SER A 136 -0.24 -1.08 9.26
C SER A 136 1.12 -1.16 9.91
N LEU A 137 1.96 -0.16 9.68
CA LEU A 137 3.19 0.04 10.43
C LEU A 137 2.87 0.69 11.79
N PRO A 138 3.62 0.39 12.85
CA PRO A 138 3.41 1.03 14.15
C PRO A 138 3.77 2.51 14.11
N ALA A 139 3.12 3.33 14.94
CA ALA A 139 3.31 4.77 14.95
C ALA A 139 3.00 5.40 16.32
N LYS A 140 3.59 6.57 16.62
CA LYS A 140 3.32 7.34 17.85
C LYS A 140 1.83 7.69 17.99
N GLN A 141 1.38 7.92 19.23
CA GLN A 141 -0.01 8.32 19.51
C GLN A 141 -0.51 9.49 18.65
N PRO A 142 0.25 10.59 18.43
CA PRO A 142 -0.20 11.68 17.56
C PRO A 142 -0.49 11.24 16.11
N VAL A 143 0.36 10.39 15.54
CA VAL A 143 0.16 9.84 14.20
C VAL A 143 -1.05 8.92 14.18
N ARG A 144 -1.23 8.06 15.18
CA ARG A 144 -2.40 7.19 15.30
C ARG A 144 -3.72 7.99 15.39
N MET A 145 -3.73 9.11 16.11
CA MET A 145 -4.89 10.00 16.16
C MET A 145 -5.17 10.62 14.78
N LYS A 146 -4.14 11.12 14.09
CA LYS A 146 -4.26 11.66 12.73
C LYS A 146 -4.71 10.61 11.70
N ARG A 147 -4.29 9.35 11.84
CA ARG A 147 -4.81 8.25 11.00
C ARG A 147 -6.32 8.07 11.18
N ARG A 148 -6.84 8.24 12.40
CA ARG A 148 -8.30 8.20 12.67
C ARG A 148 -9.00 9.41 12.04
N GLN A 149 -8.44 10.60 12.20
CA GLN A 149 -8.94 11.82 11.56
C GLN A 149 -9.01 11.68 10.04
N PHE A 150 -7.95 11.16 9.41
CA PHE A 150 -7.94 10.87 7.97
C PHE A 150 -9.10 9.95 7.56
N HIS A 151 -9.33 8.84 8.29
CA HIS A 151 -10.45 7.95 7.99
C HIS A 151 -11.82 8.60 8.20
N GLN A 152 -11.95 9.55 9.14
CA GLN A 152 -13.18 10.33 9.31
C GLN A 152 -13.41 11.24 8.09
N LEU A 153 -12.40 11.95 7.63
CA LEU A 153 -12.48 12.81 6.44
C LEU A 153 -12.82 12.01 5.17
N ILE A 154 -12.27 10.81 5.01
CA ILE A 154 -12.63 9.92 3.90
C ILE A 154 -14.12 9.55 3.96
N LYS A 155 -14.65 9.22 5.15
CA LYS A 155 -16.08 8.93 5.32
C LYS A 155 -16.95 10.15 5.01
N GLU A 156 -16.49 11.33 5.40
CA GLU A 156 -17.16 12.61 5.13
C GLU A 156 -17.23 12.88 3.62
N ILE A 157 -16.10 12.79 2.90
CA ILE A 157 -16.08 12.93 1.43
C ILE A 157 -17.01 11.92 0.76
N LYS A 158 -16.99 10.66 1.21
CA LYS A 158 -17.87 9.61 0.69
C LYS A 158 -19.35 9.93 0.89
N SER A 159 -19.70 10.66 1.96
CA SER A 159 -21.09 11.01 2.27
C SER A 159 -21.76 11.89 1.20
N PHE A 160 -20.96 12.53 0.33
CA PHE A 160 -21.41 13.30 -0.83
C PHE A 160 -21.72 12.41 -2.08
N GLY A 161 -21.94 11.11 -1.91
CA GLY A 161 -22.35 10.20 -2.98
C GLY A 161 -21.21 9.59 -3.80
N LEU A 162 -19.95 9.80 -3.41
CA LEU A 162 -18.79 9.23 -4.11
C LEU A 162 -18.56 7.75 -3.73
N SER A 163 -18.09 6.96 -4.70
CA SER A 163 -17.58 5.62 -4.41
C SER A 163 -16.28 5.71 -3.60
N MET A 164 -15.95 4.66 -2.82
CA MET A 164 -14.70 4.63 -2.08
C MET A 164 -13.48 4.80 -3.01
N LYS A 165 -13.53 4.20 -4.20
CA LYS A 165 -12.44 4.30 -5.17
C LYS A 165 -12.23 5.74 -5.64
N ASP A 166 -13.31 6.45 -5.93
CA ASP A 166 -13.25 7.84 -6.42
C ASP A 166 -12.78 8.77 -5.31
N THR A 167 -13.26 8.58 -4.07
CA THR A 167 -12.78 9.32 -2.90
C THR A 167 -11.26 9.22 -2.75
N TYR A 168 -10.70 8.01 -2.75
CA TYR A 168 -9.24 7.84 -2.63
C TYR A 168 -8.50 8.38 -3.86
N THR A 169 -9.09 8.33 -5.06
CA THR A 169 -8.50 8.89 -6.29
C THR A 169 -8.37 10.42 -6.21
N LEU A 170 -9.43 11.11 -5.75
CA LEU A 170 -9.39 12.56 -5.54
C LEU A 170 -8.35 12.94 -4.48
N VAL A 171 -8.33 12.25 -3.35
CA VAL A 171 -7.35 12.49 -2.28
C VAL A 171 -5.93 12.23 -2.76
N SER A 172 -5.71 11.19 -3.56
CA SER A 172 -4.42 10.90 -4.20
C SER A 172 -3.94 12.05 -5.08
N PHE A 173 -4.84 12.58 -5.91
CA PHE A 173 -4.56 13.71 -6.79
C PHE A 173 -4.19 14.96 -5.97
N GLU A 174 -5.02 15.35 -5.00
CA GLU A 174 -4.79 16.55 -4.19
C GLU A 174 -3.57 16.45 -3.29
N ALA A 175 -3.33 15.28 -2.67
CA ALA A 175 -2.15 15.05 -1.86
C ALA A 175 -0.86 14.92 -2.70
N LYS A 176 -0.98 14.77 -4.04
CA LYS A 176 0.11 14.42 -4.95
C LYS A 176 0.83 13.13 -4.52
N VAL A 177 0.09 12.20 -3.93
CA VAL A 177 0.58 10.90 -3.46
C VAL A 177 -0.03 9.85 -4.38
N PRO A 178 0.78 8.95 -4.99
CA PRO A 178 0.23 7.87 -5.81
C PRO A 178 -0.86 7.12 -5.05
N LEU A 179 -1.99 6.83 -5.70
CA LEU A 179 -3.15 6.17 -5.11
C LEU A 179 -2.78 4.92 -4.26
N PRO A 180 -1.84 4.05 -4.70
CA PRO A 180 -1.25 2.99 -3.90
C PRO A 180 -0.76 3.35 -2.49
N LEU A 181 -0.26 4.56 -2.30
CA LEU A 181 0.38 5.04 -1.08
C LEU A 181 -0.55 5.90 -0.22
N VAL A 182 -1.79 6.14 -0.67
CA VAL A 182 -2.84 6.80 0.12
C VAL A 182 -3.41 5.80 1.13
N HIS A 183 -2.59 5.38 2.08
CA HIS A 183 -2.95 4.40 3.09
C HIS A 183 -2.45 4.85 4.46
N ALA A 184 -3.35 5.41 5.27
CA ALA A 184 -3.03 5.95 6.59
C ALA A 184 -2.28 4.96 7.50
N GLY A 185 -2.59 3.66 7.41
CA GLY A 185 -1.90 2.62 8.18
C GLY A 185 -0.40 2.50 7.90
N LEU A 186 0.10 3.01 6.78
CA LEU A 186 1.53 2.97 6.42
C LEU A 186 2.26 4.26 6.80
N CYS A 187 1.57 5.38 6.99
CA CYS A 187 2.18 6.65 7.40
C CYS A 187 2.74 6.54 8.81
N THR A 188 4.06 6.52 8.97
CA THR A 188 4.73 6.36 10.27
C THR A 188 5.04 7.72 10.92
N THR A 189 4.96 8.81 10.15
CA THR A 189 5.30 10.17 10.57
C THR A 189 4.09 11.13 10.51
N SER A 190 4.19 12.24 11.26
CA SER A 190 3.19 13.31 11.21
C SER A 190 3.13 13.99 9.84
N THR A 191 4.27 14.11 9.15
CA THR A 191 4.37 14.76 7.84
C THR A 191 3.59 14.00 6.77
N GLU A 192 3.78 12.68 6.70
CA GLU A 192 3.07 11.83 5.75
C GLU A 192 1.56 11.89 5.93
N ILE A 193 1.08 11.75 7.18
CA ILE A 193 -0.36 11.72 7.44
C ILE A 193 -0.99 13.10 7.30
N ASN A 194 -0.28 14.19 7.65
CA ASN A 194 -0.74 15.56 7.42
C ASN A 194 -0.94 15.82 5.92
N ARG A 195 -0.02 15.35 5.08
CA ARG A 195 -0.14 15.49 3.63
C ARG A 195 -1.43 14.85 3.10
N LEU A 196 -1.79 13.67 3.61
CA LEU A 196 -3.06 13.02 3.25
C LEU A 196 -4.29 13.76 3.79
N ILE A 197 -4.21 14.28 5.02
CA ILE A 197 -5.29 15.08 5.63
C ILE A 197 -5.52 16.36 4.84
N SER A 198 -4.46 17.08 4.45
CA SER A 198 -4.57 18.28 3.61
C SER A 198 -5.21 17.97 2.27
N GLY A 199 -4.84 16.84 1.62
CA GLY A 199 -5.52 16.38 0.41
C GLY A 199 -7.02 16.18 0.62
N CYS A 200 -7.43 15.56 1.73
CA CYS A 200 -8.86 15.40 2.06
C CYS A 200 -9.57 16.75 2.26
N GLN A 201 -8.94 17.69 2.96
CA GLN A 201 -9.49 19.02 3.21
C GLN A 201 -9.68 19.79 1.90
N THR A 202 -8.72 19.72 0.98
CA THR A 202 -8.85 20.34 -0.34
C THR A 202 -10.00 19.72 -1.13
N VAL A 203 -10.16 18.39 -1.11
CA VAL A 203 -11.32 17.74 -1.74
C VAL A 203 -12.62 18.26 -1.15
N LEU A 204 -12.78 18.27 0.18
CA LEU A 204 -14.00 18.74 0.86
C LEU A 204 -14.33 20.20 0.51
N ASN A 205 -13.32 21.08 0.49
CA ASN A 205 -13.50 22.49 0.17
C ASN A 205 -13.94 22.73 -1.28
N ASN A 206 -13.63 21.81 -2.19
CA ASN A 206 -13.95 21.91 -3.61
C ASN A 206 -15.19 21.08 -4.03
N ILE A 207 -15.83 20.36 -3.12
CA ILE A 207 -17.11 19.71 -3.41
C ILE A 207 -18.17 20.83 -3.55
N PRO A 208 -18.88 20.90 -4.70
CA PRO A 208 -19.91 21.92 -4.91
C PRO A 208 -20.99 21.81 -3.83
N LYS A 209 -21.18 22.88 -3.06
CA LYS A 209 -22.17 22.93 -1.96
C LYS A 209 -23.63 22.82 -2.41
N GLY A 210 -23.89 22.66 -3.71
CA GLY A 210 -25.21 22.53 -4.32
C GLY A 210 -25.62 21.11 -4.73
N SER A 211 -24.78 20.09 -4.51
CA SER A 211 -25.05 18.71 -4.96
C SER A 211 -25.75 17.82 -3.94
N ILE A 212 -26.17 18.36 -2.78
CA ILE A 212 -27.07 17.65 -1.87
C ILE A 212 -28.50 17.97 -2.31
N LYS A 213 -29.04 17.14 -3.20
CA LYS A 213 -30.48 17.03 -3.42
C LYS A 213 -30.90 15.58 -3.19
N GLY A 214 -31.79 15.41 -2.21
CA GLY A 214 -32.73 14.28 -2.09
C GLY A 214 -32.15 13.00 -1.52
#